data_AF-A0A5C5XVY0-F1
#
_entry.id   AF-A0A5C5XVY0-F1
#
_cell.length_a   1.000
_cell.length_b   1.000
_cell.length_c   1.000
_cell.angle_alpha   90.00
_cell.angle_beta   90.00
_cell.angle_gamma   90.00
#
_symmetry.space_group_name_H-M   'P 1'
#
loop_
_entity.id
_entity.type
_entity.pdbx_description
1 polymer ?
#
loop_
_entity_poly.entity_id
_entity_poly.type
_entity_poly.pdbx_seq_one_letter_code
_entity_poly.pdbx_strand_id
1 'polypeptide(L)' 'MFPELWMHIRIEVGNVLKKSADVLISTANPWLNLSGGVDGAILSAVGPAIQDELHRDDPSGSSWC' A
#
# COMPACT_ATOMS: atom_id res chain seq x y z
N MET A 1 16.53 -13.45 -28.69
CA MET A 1 15.13 -13.12 -28.97
C MET A 1 14.46 -12.91 -27.63
N PHE A 2 14.53 -11.69 -27.10
CA PHE A 2 13.93 -11.33 -25.81
C PHE A 2 12.49 -10.90 -26.10
N PRO A 3 11.47 -11.48 -25.44
CA PRO A 3 10.10 -11.04 -25.63
C PRO A 3 10.00 -9.61 -25.11
N GLU A 4 9.39 -8.74 -25.91
CA GLU A 4 9.19 -7.36 -25.52
C GLU A 4 8.30 -7.33 -24.27
N LEU A 5 8.86 -6.89 -23.14
CA LEU A 5 8.09 -6.62 -21.93
C LEU A 5 7.18 -5.42 -22.23
N TRP A 6 5.97 -5.70 -22.68
CA TRP A 6 4.97 -4.66 -22.85
C TRP A 6 4.29 -4.37 -21.52
N MET A 7 4.21 -3.08 -21.19
CA MET A 7 3.50 -2.59 -20.03
C MET A 7 1.99 -2.72 -20.26
N HIS A 8 1.33 -3.55 -19.47
CA HIS A 8 -0.11 -3.74 -19.52
C HIS A 8 -0.78 -2.93 -18.41
N ILE A 9 -1.55 -1.89 -18.76
CA ILE A 9 -2.21 -0.99 -17.80
C ILE A 9 -3.73 -1.21 -17.83
N ARG A 10 -4.36 -1.31 -16.65
CA ARG A 10 -5.82 -1.30 -16.48
C ARG A 10 -6.21 -0.15 -15.55
N ILE A 11 -7.27 0.56 -15.90
CA ILE A 11 -7.84 1.64 -15.08
C ILE A 11 -9.27 1.22 -14.72
N GLU A 12 -9.56 1.15 -13.43
CA GLU A 12 -10.85 0.71 -12.92
C GLU A 12 -11.30 1.62 -11.76
N VAL A 13 -12.61 1.90 -11.68
CA VAL A 13 -13.22 2.61 -10.55
C VAL A 13 -13.80 1.57 -9.59
N GLY A 14 -13.44 1.65 -8.32
CA GLY A 14 -14.00 0.77 -7.30
C GLY A 14 -13.19 0.72 -6.01
N ASN A 15 -13.48 -0.27 -5.17
CA ASN A 15 -12.73 -0.53 -3.95
C ASN A 15 -11.48 -1.36 -4.28
N VAL A 16 -10.31 -0.76 -4.12
CA VAL A 16 -9.01 -1.37 -4.41
C VAL A 16 -8.74 -2.61 -3.53
N LEU A 17 -9.27 -2.67 -2.31
CA LEU A 17 -9.09 -3.81 -1.39
C LEU A 17 -9.83 -5.08 -1.83
N LYS A 18 -10.75 -4.96 -2.80
CA LYS A 18 -11.47 -6.10 -3.37
C LYS A 18 -10.79 -6.65 -4.63
N LYS A 19 -9.66 -6.07 -5.05
CA LYS A 19 -8.92 -6.49 -6.25
C LYS A 19 -7.87 -7.51 -5.87
N SER A 20 -7.88 -8.64 -6.56
CA SER A 20 -6.83 -9.65 -6.43
C SER A 20 -5.60 -9.16 -7.20
N ALA A 21 -4.49 -9.00 -6.48
CA ALA A 21 -3.18 -8.66 -7.03
C ALA A 21 -2.11 -9.22 -6.08
N ASP A 22 -0.88 -9.38 -6.58
CA ASP A 22 0.24 -9.85 -5.77
C ASP A 22 0.67 -8.80 -4.73
N VAL A 23 0.57 -7.52 -5.10
CA VAL A 23 0.98 -6.39 -4.25
C VAL A 23 -0.04 -5.26 -4.38
N LEU A 24 -0.39 -4.66 -3.24
CA LEU A 24 -1.13 -3.41 -3.16
C LEU A 24 -0.16 -2.30 -2.72
N ILE A 25 -0.06 -1.24 -3.53
CA ILE A 25 0.74 -0.06 -3.20
C ILE A 25 -0.21 1.06 -2.80
N SER A 26 0.05 1.70 -1.66
CA SER A 26 -0.65 2.90 -1.22
C SER A 26 0.33 4.05 -1.07
N THR A 27 -0.15 5.27 -1.28
CA THR A 27 0.60 6.49 -0.94
C THR A 27 0.38 6.79 0.53
N ALA A 28 1.42 6.61 1.34
CA ALA A 28 1.36 6.87 2.77
C ALA A 28 1.76 8.31 3.11
N ASN A 29 1.42 8.75 4.33
CA ASN A 29 2.03 9.95 4.91
C ASN A 29 3.46 9.65 5.41
N PRO A 30 4.29 10.69 5.66
CA PRO A 30 5.69 10.50 6.07
C PRO A 30 5.90 9.70 7.36
N TRP A 31 4.90 9.65 8.24
CA TRP A 31 4.98 8.89 9.48
C TRP A 31 4.60 7.42 9.33
N LEU A 32 4.31 6.97 8.10
CA LEU A 32 3.79 5.63 7.80
C LEU A 32 2.58 5.23 8.66
N ASN A 33 1.79 6.22 9.07
CA ASN A 33 0.58 5.97 9.84
C ASN A 33 -0.56 5.60 8.89
N LEU A 34 -1.12 4.41 9.00
CA LEU A 34 -2.22 3.95 8.16
C LEU A 34 -3.55 4.60 8.59
N SER A 35 -3.69 5.89 8.31
CA SER A 35 -4.79 6.71 8.83
C SER A 35 -5.67 7.28 7.72
N GLY A 36 -6.99 7.08 7.84
CA GLY A 36 -7.99 7.67 6.93
C GLY A 36 -7.91 7.15 5.50
N GLY A 37 -8.86 7.56 4.64
CA GLY A 37 -8.85 7.19 3.22
C GLY A 37 -8.68 5.68 2.95
N VAL A 38 -7.83 5.35 1.98
CA VAL A 38 -7.50 3.95 1.63
C VAL A 38 -6.64 3.29 2.71
N ASP A 39 -5.70 4.00 3.31
CA ASP A 39 -4.82 3.47 4.35
C ASP A 39 -5.58 3.00 5.59
N GLY A 40 -6.55 3.79 6.06
CA GLY A 40 -7.44 3.40 7.15
C GLY A 40 -8.31 2.20 6.79
N ALA A 41 -8.70 2.07 5.52
CA ALA A 41 -9.40 0.88 5.04
C ALA A 41 -8.48 -0.35 5.01
N ILE A 42 -7.20 -0.21 4.65
CA ILE A 42 -6.18 -1.26 4.74
C ILE A 42 -6.02 -1.69 6.21
N LEU A 43 -5.80 -0.74 7.11
CA LEU A 43 -5.65 -1.01 8.55
C LEU A 43 -6.88 -1.73 9.12
N SER A 44 -8.09 -1.30 8.73
CA SER A 44 -9.32 -1.95 9.16
C SER A 44 -9.48 -3.37 8.61
N ALA A 45 -8.93 -3.67 7.44
CA ALA A 45 -9.04 -4.98 6.80
C ALA A 45 -7.99 -5.98 7.30
N VAL A 46 -6.76 -5.53 7.53
CA VAL A 46 -5.62 -6.37 7.92
C VAL A 46 -5.46 -6.45 9.44
N GLY A 47 -5.86 -5.40 10.16
CA GLY A 47 -5.71 -5.27 11.60
C GLY A 47 -4.44 -4.53 12.03
N PRO A 48 -4.29 -4.23 13.34
CA PRO A 48 -3.28 -3.30 13.85
C PRO A 48 -1.82 -3.77 13.72
N ALA A 49 -1.58 -5.09 13.57
CA ALA A 49 -0.23 -5.65 13.53
C ALA A 49 0.63 -5.10 12.38
N ILE A 50 0.01 -4.69 11.27
CA ILE A 50 0.72 -4.06 10.15
C ILE A 50 1.25 -2.67 10.51
N GLN A 51 0.56 -1.92 11.37
CA GLN A 51 1.04 -0.63 11.85
C GLN A 51 2.27 -0.80 12.74
N ASP A 52 2.27 -1.84 13.57
CA ASP A 52 3.41 -2.19 14.42
C ASP A 52 4.64 -2.60 13.59
N GLU A 53 4.43 -3.28 12.46
CA GLU A 53 5.49 -3.65 11.51
C GLU A 53 6.11 -2.42 10.85
N LEU A 54 5.29 -1.49 10.34
CA LEU A 54 5.78 -0.25 9.72
C LEU A 54 6.64 0.58 10.68
N HIS A 55 6.23 0.71 11.95
CA HIS A 55 6.98 1.46 12.95
C HIS A 55 8.22 0.74 13.48
N ARG A 56 8.30 -0.59 13.34
CA ARG A 56 9.51 -1.35 13.71
C ARG A 56 10.66 -0.99 12.79
N ASP A 57 10.39 -0.88 11.50
CA ASP A 57 11.42 -0.73 10.48
C ASP A 57 11.77 0.75 10.21
N ASP A 58 10.88 1.68 10.54
CA ASP A 58 11.17 3.13 10.58
C ASP A 58 10.55 3.80 11.82
N PRO A 59 11.21 3.70 12.99
CA PRO A 59 10.74 4.33 14.23
C PRO A 59 10.82 5.86 14.20
N SER A 60 11.43 6.45 13.17
CA SER A 60 11.65 7.90 13.06
C SER A 60 10.62 8.62 12.18
N GLY A 61 9.85 7.88 11.36
CA GLY A 61 8.96 8.45 10.35
C GLY A 61 9.70 9.35 9.35
N SER A 62 10.93 8.98 9.00
CA SER A 62 11.81 9.77 8.11
C SER A 62 12.06 9.10 6.76
N SER A 63 11.43 7.94 6.52
CA SER A 63 11.42 7.33 5.20
C SER A 63 10.77 8.28 4.19
N TRP A 64 11.60 8.66 3.23
CA TRP A 64 11.33 9.60 2.15
C TRP A 64 10.17 9.14 1.26
N CYS A 65 8.93 9.28 1.75
CA CYS A 65 7.78 9.59 0.92
C CYS A 65 7.80 11.08 0.56
#